data_AF-A0A1A8KQK3-F1
#
_entry.id   AF-A0A1A8KQK3-F1
#
_cell.length_a   1.000
_cell.length_b   1.000
_cell.length_c   1.000
_cell.angle_alpha   90.00
_cell.angle_beta   90.00
_cell.angle_gamma   90.00
#
_symmetry.space_group_name_H-M   'P 1'
#
loop_
_entity.id
_entity.type
_entity.pdbx_description
1 polymer ?
#
loop_
_entity_poly.entity_id
_entity_poly.type
_entity_poly.pdbx_seq_one_letter_code
_entity_poly.pdbx_strand_id
1 'polypeptide(L)'
;HSLFIDRTAHLKVPVPDMVTAELEKRRLELIPEDLCKQFTHKLQESLSSELHKNLEDFRQKRSMGLTLAEDELPKLDLEQGRDQQALEKECSCAEPILSMIEHVLSSPQPSEEEKCQTMQYVILTYMKHLGVKVKEPRWFEHKRLRNNLMPKLKGKNSKPDKEGEGNFKKTP
;
A
#
# COMPACT_ATOMS: atom_id res chain seq x y z
N HIS A 1 2.59 -5.03 -9.64
CA HIS A 1 2.09 -5.92 -10.71
C HIS A 1 0.64 -6.37 -10.47
N SER A 2 0.37 -7.17 -9.43
CA SER A 2 -0.95 -7.80 -9.17
C SER A 2 -2.15 -6.85 -9.02
N LEU A 3 -1.93 -5.61 -8.57
CA LEU A 3 -3.01 -4.65 -8.30
C LEU A 3 -3.44 -3.82 -9.51
N PHE A 4 -2.55 -3.60 -10.49
CA PHE A 4 -2.76 -2.61 -11.55
C PHE A 4 -2.42 -3.10 -12.96
N ILE A 5 -1.60 -4.13 -13.09
CA ILE A 5 -1.08 -4.58 -14.40
C ILE A 5 -1.67 -5.93 -14.80
N ASP A 6 -1.83 -6.82 -13.81
CA ASP A 6 -2.34 -8.17 -14.05
C ASP A 6 -3.72 -8.16 -14.74
N ARG A 7 -3.97 -9.17 -15.56
CA ARG A 7 -5.21 -9.28 -16.34
C ARG A 7 -6.45 -9.36 -15.46
N THR A 8 -6.31 -9.95 -14.28
CA THR A 8 -7.38 -10.12 -13.29
C THR A 8 -7.41 -9.03 -12.23
N ALA A 9 -6.57 -7.99 -12.37
CA ALA A 9 -6.50 -6.91 -11.38
C ALA A 9 -7.79 -6.09 -11.32
N HIS A 10 -8.34 -5.91 -10.13
CA HIS A 10 -9.54 -5.09 -9.91
C HIS A 10 -9.36 -3.61 -10.26
N LEU A 11 -8.11 -3.11 -10.19
CA LEU A 11 -7.73 -1.74 -10.53
C LEU A 11 -6.79 -1.71 -11.74
N LYS A 12 -7.02 -2.61 -12.72
CA LYS A 12 -6.20 -2.65 -13.93
C LYS A 12 -6.16 -1.29 -14.63
N VAL A 13 -4.96 -0.82 -14.95
CA VAL A 13 -4.73 0.39 -15.73
C VAL A 13 -4.37 0.04 -17.18
N PRO A 14 -4.58 0.94 -18.15
CA PRO A 14 -4.01 0.76 -19.48
C PRO A 14 -2.48 0.68 -19.38
N VAL A 15 -1.91 -0.36 -20.01
CA VAL A 15 -0.47 -0.64 -19.99
C VAL A 15 0.06 -0.49 -21.42
N PRO A 16 1.12 0.31 -21.67
CA PRO A 16 1.74 0.40 -22.98
C PRO A 16 2.20 -0.96 -23.49
N ASP A 17 1.96 -1.25 -24.78
CA ASP A 17 2.28 -2.55 -25.39
C ASP A 17 3.74 -2.98 -25.19
N MET A 18 4.67 -2.02 -25.25
CA MET A 18 6.08 -2.27 -24.98
C MET A 18 6.30 -2.84 -23.56
N VAL A 19 5.63 -2.29 -22.55
CA VAL A 19 5.74 -2.75 -21.17
C VAL A 19 5.11 -4.14 -21.04
N THR A 20 3.93 -4.34 -21.62
CA THR A 20 3.24 -5.65 -21.64
C THR A 20 4.13 -6.73 -22.25
N ALA A 21 4.69 -6.48 -23.44
CA ALA A 21 5.53 -7.45 -24.15
C ALA A 21 6.80 -7.82 -23.37
N GLU A 22 7.39 -6.86 -22.64
CA GLU A 22 8.58 -7.12 -21.82
C GLU A 22 8.26 -7.87 -20.52
N LEU A 23 7.07 -7.66 -19.95
CA LEU A 23 6.59 -8.41 -18.78
C LEU A 23 6.20 -9.85 -19.13
N GLU A 24 5.71 -10.11 -20.34
CA GLU A 24 5.40 -11.48 -20.80
C GLU A 24 6.65 -12.34 -21.04
N LYS A 25 7.76 -11.70 -21.43
CA LYS A 25 9.03 -12.40 -21.72
C LYS A 25 9.88 -12.69 -20.48
N ARG A 26 9.62 -12.01 -19.36
CA ARG A 26 10.46 -12.08 -18.16
C ARG A 26 9.66 -12.50 -16.94
N ARG A 27 10.25 -13.35 -16.09
CA ARG A 27 9.74 -13.56 -14.74
C ARG A 27 9.92 -12.27 -13.95
N LEU A 28 8.87 -11.82 -13.26
CA LEU A 28 8.86 -10.54 -12.54
C LEU A 28 10.01 -10.42 -11.52
N GLU A 29 10.38 -11.53 -10.89
CA GLU A 29 11.48 -11.63 -9.90
C GLU A 29 12.87 -11.34 -10.50
N LEU A 30 13.01 -11.44 -11.83
CA LEU A 30 14.27 -11.29 -12.55
C LEU A 30 14.40 -9.95 -13.26
N ILE A 31 13.43 -9.03 -13.09
CA ILE A 31 13.48 -7.71 -13.72
C ILE A 31 14.45 -6.83 -12.94
N PRO A 32 15.49 -6.27 -13.59
CA PRO A 32 16.41 -5.33 -12.95
C PRO A 32 15.66 -4.09 -12.42
N GLU A 33 16.11 -3.53 -11.29
CA GLU A 33 15.45 -2.39 -10.64
C GLU A 33 15.35 -1.17 -11.57
N ASP A 34 16.41 -0.85 -12.32
CA ASP A 34 16.41 0.27 -13.26
C ASP A 34 15.41 0.09 -14.40
N LEU A 35 15.20 -1.16 -14.83
CA LEU A 35 14.20 -1.48 -15.83
C LEU A 35 12.78 -1.40 -15.26
N CYS A 36 12.60 -1.85 -14.01
CA CYS A 36 11.34 -1.69 -13.28
C CYS A 36 10.97 -0.20 -13.14
N LYS A 37 11.93 0.65 -12.76
CA LYS A 37 11.75 2.12 -12.70
C LYS A 37 11.34 2.71 -14.05
N GLN A 38 11.97 2.28 -15.14
CA GLN A 38 11.59 2.70 -16.50
C GLN A 38 10.15 2.29 -16.86
N PHE A 39 9.76 1.05 -16.56
CA PHE A 39 8.38 0.59 -16.79
C PHE A 39 7.37 1.37 -15.96
N THR A 40 7.66 1.63 -14.69
CA THR A 40 6.82 2.47 -13.81
C THR A 40 6.68 3.87 -14.38
N HIS A 41 7.78 4.49 -14.81
CA HIS A 41 7.75 5.82 -15.42
C HIS A 41 6.88 5.84 -16.68
N LYS A 42 7.06 4.87 -17.58
CA LYS A 42 6.28 4.78 -18.82
C LYS A 42 4.79 4.56 -18.56
N LEU A 43 4.44 3.77 -17.57
CA LEU A 43 3.07 3.61 -17.10
C LEU A 43 2.49 4.93 -16.59
N GLN A 44 3.19 5.62 -15.70
CA GLN A 44 2.75 6.91 -15.15
C GLN A 44 2.57 7.97 -16.25
N GLU A 45 3.50 8.02 -17.21
CA GLU A 45 3.42 8.91 -18.38
C GLU A 45 2.15 8.65 -19.20
N SER A 46 1.82 7.38 -19.45
CA SER A 46 0.60 7.01 -20.20
C SER A 46 -0.71 7.40 -19.51
N LEU A 47 -0.72 7.49 -18.17
CA LEU A 47 -1.88 7.87 -17.38
C LEU A 47 -1.99 9.39 -17.15
N SER A 48 -0.95 10.15 -17.49
CA SER A 48 -0.85 11.57 -17.18
C SER A 48 -2.01 12.38 -17.74
N SER A 49 -2.41 12.15 -19.00
CA SER A 49 -3.51 12.89 -19.64
C SER A 49 -4.86 12.69 -18.92
N GLU A 50 -5.17 11.45 -18.54
CA GLU A 50 -6.40 11.13 -17.81
C GLU A 50 -6.38 11.72 -16.40
N LEU A 51 -5.24 11.65 -15.71
CA LEU A 51 -5.07 12.28 -14.41
C LEU A 51 -5.30 13.79 -14.46
N HIS A 52 -4.75 14.49 -15.47
CA HIS A 52 -4.98 15.93 -15.63
C HIS A 52 -6.46 16.26 -15.84
N LYS A 53 -7.19 15.45 -16.62
CA LYS A 53 -8.64 15.61 -16.80
C LYS A 53 -9.40 15.42 -15.48
N ASN A 54 -9.07 14.39 -14.72
CA ASN A 54 -9.71 14.12 -13.42
C ASN A 54 -9.43 15.24 -12.41
N LEU A 55 -8.22 15.80 -12.41
CA LEU A 55 -7.87 16.94 -11.56
C LEU A 55 -8.61 18.22 -11.95
N GLU A 56 -8.81 18.45 -13.25
CA GLU A 56 -9.59 19.59 -13.73
C GLU A 56 -11.09 19.45 -13.39
N ASP A 57 -11.67 18.27 -13.59
CA ASP A 57 -13.04 17.96 -13.18
C ASP A 57 -13.22 18.14 -11.66
N PHE A 58 -12.26 17.68 -10.86
CA PHE A 58 -12.27 17.91 -9.42
C PHE A 58 -12.26 19.40 -9.06
N ARG A 59 -11.39 20.22 -9.69
CA ARG A 59 -11.36 21.67 -9.45
C ARG A 59 -12.70 22.34 -9.79
N GLN A 60 -13.30 21.96 -10.91
CA GLN A 60 -14.60 22.48 -11.32
C GLN A 60 -15.68 22.08 -10.32
N LYS A 61 -15.75 20.81 -9.92
CA LYS A 61 -16.71 20.35 -8.90
C LYS A 61 -16.52 21.03 -7.55
N ARG A 62 -15.28 21.23 -7.12
CA ARG A 62 -14.98 21.93 -5.86
C ARG A 62 -15.45 23.39 -5.91
N SER A 63 -15.26 24.09 -7.04
CA SER A 63 -15.75 25.47 -7.19
C SER A 63 -17.28 25.58 -7.04
N MET A 64 -17.99 24.48 -7.26
CA MET A 64 -19.44 24.37 -7.10
C MET A 64 -19.86 23.77 -5.74
N GLY A 65 -18.92 23.45 -4.85
CA GLY A 65 -19.19 22.78 -3.57
C GLY A 65 -19.68 21.33 -3.73
N LEU A 66 -19.25 20.65 -4.78
CA LEU A 66 -19.66 19.27 -5.12
C LEU A 66 -18.56 18.24 -4.87
N THR A 67 -17.59 18.53 -4.00
CA THR A 67 -16.55 17.57 -3.60
C THR A 67 -16.71 17.15 -2.15
N LEU A 68 -16.01 16.07 -1.77
CA LEU A 68 -15.90 15.70 -0.36
C LEU A 68 -14.95 16.66 0.36
N ALA A 69 -15.08 16.75 1.67
CA ALA A 69 -14.19 17.49 2.54
C ALA A 69 -14.14 19.02 2.32
N GLU A 70 -15.29 19.61 1.99
CA GLU A 70 -15.43 21.06 1.80
C GLU A 70 -15.09 21.87 3.07
N ASP A 71 -15.25 21.29 4.26
CA ASP A 71 -14.98 21.95 5.54
C ASP A 71 -13.52 21.79 6.02
N GLU A 72 -12.85 20.72 5.59
CA GLU A 72 -11.48 20.38 5.99
C GLU A 72 -10.46 21.06 5.09
N LEU A 73 -10.66 21.01 3.77
CA LEU A 73 -9.66 21.46 2.80
C LEU A 73 -9.33 22.96 2.88
N PRO A 74 -10.28 23.90 3.10
CA PRO A 74 -9.95 25.33 3.21
C PRO A 74 -9.05 25.67 4.41
N LYS A 75 -9.02 24.82 5.44
CA LYS A 75 -8.17 25.04 6.62
C LYS A 75 -6.68 24.91 6.28
N LEU A 76 -6.35 24.11 5.26
CA LEU A 76 -4.99 23.97 4.74
C LEU A 76 -4.58 25.15 3.84
N ASP A 77 -5.51 25.69 3.06
CA ASP A 77 -5.26 26.82 2.14
C ASP A 77 -4.87 28.10 2.90
N LEU A 78 -5.38 28.27 4.13
CA LEU A 78 -5.11 29.42 4.99
C LEU A 78 -3.74 29.38 5.69
N GLU A 79 -3.15 28.19 5.84
CA GLU A 79 -1.90 27.98 6.59
C GLU A 79 -0.66 27.80 5.68
N GLN A 80 -0.83 27.94 4.36
CA GLN A 80 0.26 27.80 3.40
C GLN A 80 1.35 28.86 3.64
N GLY A 81 2.48 28.43 4.20
CA GLY A 81 3.74 29.18 4.12
C GLY A 81 4.47 29.55 5.40
N ARG A 82 4.21 28.96 6.58
CA ARG A 82 4.91 29.42 7.82
C ARG A 82 5.40 28.39 8.84
N ASP A 83 5.36 27.09 8.60
CA ASP A 83 5.61 26.15 9.71
C ASP A 83 6.51 24.95 9.38
N GLN A 84 7.50 24.69 10.24
CA GLN A 84 8.31 23.48 10.24
C GLN A 84 7.44 22.21 10.44
N GLN A 85 6.21 22.40 10.95
CA GLN A 85 5.21 21.36 11.21
C GLN A 85 4.15 21.19 10.11
N ALA A 86 4.32 21.83 8.93
CA ALA A 86 3.32 21.78 7.84
C ALA A 86 2.88 20.35 7.46
N LEU A 87 3.83 19.42 7.36
CA LEU A 87 3.54 18.03 7.01
C LEU A 87 2.68 17.30 8.07
N GLU A 88 2.91 17.53 9.36
CA GLU A 88 2.12 16.90 10.42
C GLU A 88 0.68 17.44 10.44
N LYS A 89 0.49 18.72 10.11
CA LYS A 89 -0.84 19.34 9.97
C LYS A 89 -1.57 18.81 8.75
N GLU A 90 -0.90 18.69 7.61
CA GLU A 90 -1.45 18.05 6.41
C GLU A 90 -1.86 16.60 6.70
N CYS A 91 -1.02 15.84 7.40
CA CYS A 91 -1.35 14.48 7.82
C CYS A 91 -2.58 14.43 8.72
N SER A 92 -2.63 15.30 9.74
CA SER A 92 -3.76 15.37 10.68
C SER A 92 -5.06 15.80 10.00
N CYS A 93 -4.98 16.67 8.98
CA CYS A 93 -6.12 17.07 8.16
C CYS A 93 -6.56 15.94 7.21
N ALA A 94 -5.64 15.12 6.72
CA ALA A 94 -5.94 13.99 5.85
C ALA A 94 -6.68 12.85 6.59
N GLU A 95 -6.46 12.67 7.90
CA GLU A 95 -7.12 11.63 8.72
C GLU A 95 -8.66 11.65 8.65
N PRO A 96 -9.37 12.77 8.92
CA PRO A 96 -10.83 12.82 8.80
C PRO A 96 -11.31 12.64 7.35
N ILE A 97 -10.59 13.19 6.36
CA ILE A 97 -10.92 13.05 4.94
C ILE A 97 -10.84 11.58 4.52
N LEU A 98 -9.81 10.87 4.98
CA LEU A 98 -9.64 9.45 4.74
C LEU A 98 -10.82 8.65 5.33
N SER A 99 -11.30 9.01 6.53
CA SER A 99 -12.50 8.38 7.11
C SER A 99 -13.76 8.61 6.27
N MET A 100 -13.91 9.76 5.61
CA MET A 100 -15.03 9.99 4.68
C MET A 100 -14.91 9.11 3.43
N ILE A 101 -13.71 8.98 2.87
CA ILE A 101 -13.46 8.10 1.72
C ILE A 101 -13.75 6.64 2.09
N GLU A 102 -13.32 6.19 3.28
CA GLU A 102 -13.64 4.86 3.78
C GLU A 102 -15.15 4.63 3.86
N HIS A 103 -15.92 5.61 4.35
CA HIS A 103 -17.36 5.51 4.42
C HIS A 103 -18.00 5.33 3.04
N VAL A 104 -17.57 6.12 2.04
CA VAL A 104 -18.04 5.99 0.65
C VAL A 104 -17.73 4.61 0.09
N LEU A 105 -16.54 4.07 0.37
CA LEU A 105 -16.12 2.75 -0.10
C LEU A 105 -16.74 1.58 0.69
N SER A 106 -17.39 1.84 1.83
CA SER A 106 -17.95 0.81 2.72
C SER A 106 -19.37 0.36 2.34
N SER A 107 -20.03 1.04 1.40
CA SER A 107 -21.35 0.64 0.88
C SER A 107 -21.31 0.40 -0.64
N PRO A 108 -20.44 -0.48 -1.15
CA PRO A 108 -20.38 -0.77 -2.56
C PRO A 108 -21.59 -1.59 -3.00
N GLN A 109 -21.93 -1.51 -4.29
CA GLN A 109 -22.78 -2.52 -4.91
C GLN A 109 -22.06 -3.89 -4.83
N PRO A 110 -22.78 -5.02 -4.72
CA PRO A 110 -22.16 -6.34 -4.59
C PRO A 110 -21.15 -6.67 -5.70
N SER A 111 -21.39 -6.17 -6.92
CA SER A 111 -20.49 -6.34 -8.07
C SER A 111 -19.17 -5.55 -7.96
N GLU A 112 -19.09 -4.57 -7.07
CA GLU A 112 -17.94 -3.67 -6.90
C GLU A 112 -17.19 -3.90 -5.58
N GLU A 113 -17.66 -4.82 -4.73
CA GLU A 113 -17.11 -5.04 -3.38
C GLU A 113 -15.59 -5.28 -3.40
N GLU A 114 -15.12 -6.22 -4.21
CA GLU A 114 -13.68 -6.54 -4.32
C GLU A 114 -12.85 -5.37 -4.86
N LYS A 115 -13.45 -4.57 -5.75
CA LYS A 115 -12.82 -3.38 -6.32
C LYS A 115 -12.69 -2.29 -5.27
N CYS A 116 -13.75 -1.98 -4.53
CA CYS A 116 -13.76 -1.01 -3.45
C CYS A 116 -12.81 -1.41 -2.32
N GLN A 117 -12.76 -2.69 -1.95
CA GLN A 117 -11.76 -3.22 -1.01
C GLN A 117 -10.33 -2.99 -1.55
N THR A 118 -10.08 -3.28 -2.84
CA THR A 118 -8.76 -3.04 -3.43
C THR A 118 -8.40 -1.55 -3.47
N MET A 119 -9.37 -0.66 -3.73
CA MET A 119 -9.18 0.80 -3.65
C MET A 119 -8.81 1.24 -2.25
N GLN A 120 -9.57 0.78 -1.24
CA GLN A 120 -9.31 1.10 0.16
C GLN A 120 -7.90 0.65 0.55
N TYR A 121 -7.48 -0.56 0.16
CA TYR A 121 -6.13 -1.06 0.42
C TYR A 121 -5.04 -0.15 -0.16
N VAL A 122 -5.19 0.25 -1.43
CA VAL A 122 -4.20 1.10 -2.13
C VAL A 122 -4.12 2.48 -1.48
N ILE A 123 -5.27 3.11 -1.23
CA ILE A 123 -5.35 4.45 -0.63
C ILE A 123 -4.70 4.42 0.75
N LEU A 124 -5.07 3.46 1.61
CA LEU A 124 -4.48 3.34 2.95
C LEU A 124 -2.98 3.09 2.93
N THR A 125 -2.50 2.25 2.01
CA THR A 125 -1.07 1.97 1.87
C THR A 125 -0.30 3.24 1.48
N TYR A 126 -0.84 4.04 0.56
CA TYR A 126 -0.22 5.29 0.14
C TYR A 126 -0.27 6.35 1.25
N MET A 127 -1.41 6.54 1.92
CA MET A 127 -1.56 7.50 3.02
C MET A 127 -0.64 7.16 4.21
N LYS A 128 -0.50 5.87 4.54
CA LYS A 128 0.44 5.40 5.56
C LYS A 128 1.90 5.72 5.18
N HIS A 129 2.26 5.57 3.90
CA HIS A 129 3.59 5.92 3.42
C HIS A 129 3.88 7.43 3.53
N LEU A 130 2.85 8.28 3.40
CA LEU A 130 2.95 9.73 3.58
C LEU A 130 2.95 10.18 5.05
N GLY A 131 2.74 9.27 6.02
CA GLY A 131 2.76 9.57 7.45
C GLY A 131 1.39 9.79 8.09
N VAL A 132 0.29 9.66 7.33
CA VAL A 132 -1.07 9.75 7.85
C VAL A 132 -1.35 8.56 8.77
N LYS A 133 -1.96 8.80 9.93
CA LYS A 133 -2.35 7.70 10.83
C LYS A 133 -3.58 7.01 10.28
N VAL A 134 -3.40 5.78 9.82
CA VAL A 134 -4.47 4.95 9.28
C VAL A 134 -4.88 3.86 10.28
N LYS A 135 -6.18 3.55 10.36
CA LYS A 135 -6.65 2.34 11.05
C LYS A 135 -6.46 1.16 10.11
N GLU A 136 -5.72 0.13 10.52
CA GLU A 136 -5.58 -1.07 9.70
C GLU A 136 -6.92 -1.85 9.67
N PRO A 137 -7.54 -2.04 8.49
CA PRO A 137 -8.74 -2.86 8.38
C PRO A 137 -8.43 -4.31 8.73
N ARG A 138 -9.35 -5.04 9.37
CA ARG A 138 -9.12 -6.46 9.74
C ARG A 138 -8.85 -7.38 8.53
N TRP A 139 -9.33 -7.02 7.34
CA TRP A 139 -9.10 -7.77 6.10
C TRP A 139 -7.76 -7.41 5.40
N PHE A 140 -7.03 -6.42 5.91
CA PHE A 140 -5.71 -5.99 5.41
C PHE A 140 -4.65 -7.10 5.51
N GLU A 141 -4.85 -8.07 6.42
CA GLU A 141 -3.96 -9.20 6.63
C GLU A 141 -3.98 -10.24 5.50
N HIS A 142 -5.04 -10.31 4.69
CA HIS A 142 -5.20 -11.38 3.69
C HIS A 142 -4.33 -11.22 2.42
N LYS A 143 -3.69 -10.06 2.23
CA LYS A 143 -2.75 -9.81 1.10
C LYS A 143 -1.30 -9.58 1.52
N ARG A 144 -0.93 -9.75 2.80
CA ARG A 144 0.46 -10.05 3.16
C ARG A 144 0.74 -11.49 2.76
N LEU A 145 1.03 -11.68 1.47
CA LEU A 145 1.50 -12.93 0.90
C LEU A 145 2.77 -13.39 1.67
N ARG A 146 2.54 -14.20 2.71
CA ARG A 146 3.24 -15.47 2.95
C ARG A 146 4.77 -15.41 2.87
N ASN A 147 5.42 -14.53 3.62
CA ASN A 147 6.89 -14.51 3.79
C ASN A 147 7.37 -14.90 5.20
N ASN A 148 6.67 -15.82 5.89
CA ASN A 148 7.10 -16.35 7.19
C ASN A 148 7.09 -17.90 7.26
N LEU A 149 7.49 -18.59 6.18
CA LEU A 149 7.91 -19.99 6.29
C LEU A 149 9.38 -20.04 6.73
N MET A 150 9.63 -19.77 8.01
CA MET A 150 10.86 -20.22 8.68
C MET A 150 10.71 -21.72 8.94
N PRO A 151 11.46 -22.62 8.29
CA PRO A 151 11.46 -24.02 8.67
C PRO A 151 12.14 -24.12 10.04
N LYS A 152 11.41 -24.57 11.06
CA LYS A 152 12.01 -24.98 12.33
C LYS A 152 12.93 -26.18 12.04
N LEU A 153 14.23 -25.92 11.92
CA LEU A 153 15.27 -26.96 11.89
C LEU A 153 15.20 -27.74 13.21
N LYS A 154 14.54 -28.89 13.16
CA LYS A 154 14.56 -29.91 14.20
C LYS A 154 15.86 -30.72 14.03
N GLY A 155 16.97 -30.23 14.58
CA GLY A 155 18.19 -31.01 14.72
C GLY A 155 18.09 -31.98 15.90
N LYS A 156 17.75 -33.24 15.63
CA LYS A 156 18.15 -34.38 16.47
C LYS A 156 19.48 -34.90 15.92
N ASN A 157 20.48 -35.07 16.78
CA ASN A 157 21.55 -36.08 16.70
C ASN A 157 22.27 -36.03 18.06
N SER A 158 21.98 -36.99 18.95
CA SER A 158 22.72 -38.26 19.15
C SER A 158 24.07 -38.05 19.84
N LYS A 159 24.15 -38.54 21.09
CA LYS A 159 25.37 -38.71 21.91
C LYS A 159 26.48 -39.45 21.14
N PRO A 160 27.75 -39.32 21.57
CA PRO A 160 28.31 -40.40 22.40
C PRO A 160 29.14 -39.92 23.61
N ASP A 161 29.30 -40.85 24.56
CA ASP A 161 30.06 -40.84 25.81
C ASP A 161 31.52 -40.35 25.74
N LYS A 162 32.02 -39.71 26.84
CA LYS A 162 32.94 -40.36 27.80
C LYS A 162 33.45 -39.42 28.92
N GLU A 163 33.45 -40.00 30.13
CA GLU A 163 34.40 -39.91 31.27
C GLU A 163 34.85 -38.57 31.87
N GLY A 164 34.76 -38.47 33.21
CA GLY A 164 35.62 -37.60 34.01
C GLY A 164 35.06 -37.15 35.37
N GLU A 165 35.30 -37.95 36.41
CA GLU A 165 35.43 -37.69 37.86
C GLU A 165 34.99 -36.36 38.53
N GLY A 166 34.46 -36.47 39.76
CA GLY A 166 34.74 -35.45 40.80
C GLY A 166 33.72 -35.19 41.91
N ASN A 167 33.65 -36.09 42.90
CA ASN A 167 33.55 -35.85 44.35
C ASN A 167 32.46 -34.95 45.03
N PHE A 168 31.67 -35.62 45.89
CA PHE A 168 31.44 -35.40 47.35
C PHE A 168 30.74 -34.15 47.92
N LYS A 169 29.58 -34.37 48.58
CA LYS A 169 29.22 -34.15 50.02
C LYS A 169 27.69 -33.92 50.17
N LYS A 170 26.90 -34.86 50.73
CA LYS A 170 26.54 -35.09 52.15
C LYS A 170 25.75 -33.94 52.82
N THR A 171 24.42 -34.11 52.96
CA THR A 171 23.62 -34.29 54.23
C THR A 171 23.29 -33.00 54.98
N PRO A 172 22.29 -32.95 55.90
CA PRO A 172 21.49 -34.02 56.51
C PRO A 172 19.98 -34.00 56.23
#